data_AF-A0A3M1FAR3-F1
#
_entry.id   AF-A0A3M1FAR3-F1
#
_cell.length_a   1.000
_cell.length_b   1.000
_cell.length_c   1.000
_cell.angle_alpha   90.00
_cell.angle_beta   90.00
_cell.angle_gamma   90.00
#
_symmetry.space_group_name_H-M   'P 1'
#
loop_
_entity.id
_entity.type
_entity.pdbx_description
1 polymer ?
#
loop_
_entity_poly.entity_id
_entity_poly.type
_entity_poly.pdbx_seq_one_letter_code
_entity_poly.pdbx_strand_id
1 'polypeptide(L)'
;MGGLPAAVLLFAALFGGGERCAPQATLTLHLWDPAGNPTPGRVTVEGIDGTPDPELAPIPIYDGDLGPFPVAEGTGNRRYTLSGTVTLQIPPGRYRVWASRGLAYTLFETEIEAVANEEIRLEARLEKAIDTTGWRSADFHVHARPSSDSQVPLEARIFSLVGEGVEYVAATDHNRLTDYRPVIEALGVGDLLVASVGDEITTGVRGHFNAFP
;
A
#
# COMPACT_ATOMS: atom_id res chain seq x y z
N MET A 1 21.17 72.80 0.48
CA MET A 1 20.18 71.79 0.04
C MET A 1 20.91 70.48 -0.08
N GLY A 2 20.73 69.60 0.91
CA GLY A 2 21.39 68.30 0.97
C GLY A 2 20.65 67.26 0.12
N GLY A 3 21.39 66.49 -0.65
CA GLY A 3 20.92 65.29 -1.33
C GLY A 3 21.82 64.13 -0.94
N LEU A 4 21.28 63.16 -0.21
CA LEU A 4 21.92 61.87 0.10
C LEU A 4 22.06 61.04 -1.18
N PRO A 5 23.15 60.30 -1.40
CA PRO A 5 23.17 59.26 -2.41
C PRO A 5 22.40 58.04 -1.89
N ALA A 6 21.51 57.51 -2.73
CA ALA A 6 20.74 56.30 -2.46
C ALA A 6 21.69 55.10 -2.31
N ALA A 7 21.69 54.48 -1.14
CA ALA A 7 22.31 53.17 -0.93
C ALA A 7 21.49 52.11 -1.68
N VAL A 8 22.07 51.53 -2.73
CA VAL A 8 21.55 50.32 -3.35
C VAL A 8 21.85 49.16 -2.40
N LEU A 9 20.84 48.75 -1.62
CA LEU A 9 20.89 47.50 -0.89
C LEU A 9 20.87 46.35 -1.91
N LEU A 10 22.01 45.70 -2.09
CA LEU A 10 22.11 44.44 -2.79
C LEU A 10 21.51 43.36 -1.87
N PHE A 11 20.24 43.00 -2.08
CA PHE A 11 19.65 41.83 -1.44
C PHE A 11 20.29 40.58 -2.05
N ALA A 12 21.25 39.99 -1.35
CA ALA A 12 21.68 38.63 -1.60
C ALA A 12 20.50 37.70 -1.27
N ALA A 13 19.82 37.21 -2.28
CA ALA A 13 18.89 36.10 -2.14
C ALA A 13 19.73 34.86 -1.77
N LEU A 14 19.81 34.58 -0.47
CA LEU A 14 20.17 33.26 0.04
C LEU A 14 19.05 32.32 -0.41
N PHE A 15 19.25 31.66 -1.55
CA PHE A 15 18.46 30.50 -1.92
C PHE A 15 18.71 29.44 -0.84
N GLY A 16 17.78 29.35 0.11
CA GLY A 16 17.66 28.21 1.01
C GLY A 16 17.60 26.96 0.15
N GLY A 17 18.44 25.98 0.49
CA GLY A 17 18.47 24.70 -0.20
C GLY A 17 17.09 24.06 -0.15
N GLY A 18 16.36 24.16 -1.27
CA GLY A 18 15.32 23.21 -1.57
C GLY A 18 16.01 21.85 -1.62
N GLU A 19 15.52 20.89 -0.86
CA GLU A 19 15.88 19.49 -1.02
C GLU A 19 15.74 19.19 -2.52
N ARG A 20 16.88 19.04 -3.21
CA ARG A 20 16.85 18.49 -4.55
C ARG A 20 16.30 17.09 -4.35
N CYS A 21 15.09 16.84 -4.84
CA CYS A 21 14.54 15.50 -4.93
C CYS A 21 15.64 14.62 -5.52
N ALA A 22 16.21 13.72 -4.71
CA ALA A 22 17.29 12.86 -5.18
C ALA A 22 16.77 12.16 -6.43
N PRO A 23 17.54 12.11 -7.53
CA PRO A 23 17.04 11.58 -8.78
C PRO A 23 16.65 10.12 -8.57
N GLN A 24 15.42 9.76 -8.94
CA GLN A 24 14.85 8.43 -8.69
C GLN A 24 14.80 7.62 -9.99
N ALA A 25 14.81 6.30 -9.88
CA ALA A 25 14.39 5.39 -10.93
C ALA A 25 12.87 5.20 -10.85
N THR A 26 12.23 4.97 -12.00
CA THR A 26 10.83 4.57 -12.07
C THR A 26 10.75 3.06 -12.20
N LEU A 27 10.18 2.38 -11.20
CA LEU A 27 9.93 0.94 -11.24
C LEU A 27 8.43 0.69 -11.45
N THR A 28 8.06 0.11 -12.58
CA THR A 28 6.70 -0.35 -12.86
C THR A 28 6.64 -1.87 -12.78
N LEU A 29 5.68 -2.38 -12.00
CA LEU A 29 5.38 -3.80 -11.93
C LEU A 29 3.94 -4.05 -12.39
N HIS A 30 3.77 -5.05 -13.23
CA HIS A 30 2.47 -5.61 -13.59
C HIS A 30 2.35 -7.02 -12.99
N LEU A 31 1.26 -7.27 -12.29
CA LEU A 31 0.93 -8.54 -11.65
C LEU A 31 -0.16 -9.23 -12.46
N TRP A 32 0.09 -10.49 -12.83
CA TRP A 32 -0.81 -11.29 -13.66
C TRP A 32 -1.24 -12.56 -12.94
N ASP A 33 -2.52 -12.90 -13.08
CA ASP A 33 -3.05 -14.20 -12.69
C ASP A 33 -2.69 -15.29 -13.73
N PRO A 34 -2.97 -16.59 -13.45
CA PRO A 34 -2.71 -17.68 -14.39
C PRO A 34 -3.46 -17.55 -15.73
N ALA A 35 -4.58 -16.83 -15.75
CA ALA A 35 -5.38 -16.60 -16.95
C ALA A 35 -4.87 -15.40 -17.78
N GLY A 36 -3.84 -14.68 -17.29
CA GLY A 36 -3.27 -13.51 -17.95
C GLY A 36 -4.05 -12.22 -17.72
N ASN A 37 -4.92 -12.16 -16.70
CA ASN A 37 -5.58 -10.92 -16.29
C ASN A 37 -4.73 -10.18 -15.26
N PRO A 38 -4.77 -8.84 -15.22
CA PRO A 38 -4.20 -8.08 -14.11
C PRO A 38 -4.82 -8.54 -12.79
N THR A 39 -4.01 -8.72 -11.76
CA THR A 39 -4.46 -9.22 -10.46
C THR A 39 -3.97 -8.35 -9.31
N PRO A 40 -4.80 -8.09 -8.27
CA PRO A 40 -4.33 -7.46 -7.06
C PRO A 40 -3.19 -8.24 -6.42
N GLY A 41 -2.34 -7.52 -5.68
CA GLY A 41 -1.24 -8.13 -4.94
C GLY A 41 -0.47 -7.13 -4.12
N ARG A 42 0.57 -7.62 -3.46
CA ARG A 42 1.59 -6.84 -2.75
C ARG A 42 2.90 -6.88 -3.51
N VAL A 43 3.54 -5.73 -3.63
CA VAL A 43 4.94 -5.56 -4.05
C VAL A 43 5.78 -5.19 -2.82
N THR A 44 6.95 -5.82 -2.67
CA THR A 44 7.95 -5.46 -1.65
C THR A 44 9.27 -5.17 -2.35
N VAL A 45 9.95 -4.09 -1.96
CA VAL A 45 11.27 -3.72 -2.50
C VAL A 45 12.26 -3.65 -1.35
N GLU A 46 13.19 -4.60 -1.24
CA GLU A 46 14.24 -4.57 -0.22
C GLU A 46 15.56 -4.10 -0.84
N GLY A 47 16.25 -3.20 -0.16
CA GLY A 47 17.60 -2.80 -0.54
C GLY A 47 18.61 -3.90 -0.23
N ILE A 48 19.48 -4.22 -1.19
CA ILE A 48 20.52 -5.24 -1.05
C ILE A 48 21.92 -4.64 -1.24
N ASP A 49 22.94 -5.36 -0.78
CA ASP A 49 24.36 -5.00 -0.91
C ASP A 49 24.69 -3.58 -0.40
N GLY A 50 24.09 -3.21 0.72
CA GLY A 50 24.29 -1.91 1.38
C GLY A 50 23.34 -0.81 0.92
N THR A 51 22.46 -1.08 -0.04
CA THR A 51 21.35 -0.19 -0.41
C THR A 51 20.29 -0.23 0.71
N PRO A 52 19.81 0.91 1.24
CA PRO A 52 18.69 0.93 2.18
C PRO A 52 17.35 0.59 1.51
N ASP A 53 16.42 0.07 2.30
CA ASP A 53 15.02 -0.08 1.87
C ASP A 53 14.42 1.28 1.46
N PRO A 54 13.68 1.35 0.34
CA PRO A 54 12.98 2.56 -0.03
C PRO A 54 11.77 2.75 0.89
N GLU A 55 11.53 3.98 1.32
CA GLU A 55 10.26 4.35 1.93
C GLU A 55 9.26 4.59 0.80
N LEU A 56 8.41 3.59 0.57
CA LEU A 56 7.38 3.71 -0.45
C LEU A 56 6.18 4.49 0.13
N ALA A 57 5.97 4.57 1.46
CA ALA A 57 4.74 5.09 2.09
C ALA A 57 4.80 6.39 2.93
N PRO A 58 3.63 7.04 3.09
CA PRO A 58 2.51 7.09 2.15
C PRO A 58 2.81 8.16 1.11
N ILE A 59 2.92 7.80 -0.18
CA ILE A 59 2.65 8.77 -1.25
C ILE A 59 1.13 8.96 -1.24
N PRO A 60 0.59 10.14 -0.90
CA PRO A 60 -0.83 10.41 -1.04
C PRO A 60 -1.15 10.37 -2.53
N ILE A 61 -1.69 9.26 -3.03
CA ILE A 61 -2.22 9.23 -4.39
C ILE A 61 -3.58 9.93 -4.34
N TYR A 62 -3.63 11.14 -4.88
CA TYR A 62 -4.88 11.75 -5.32
C TYR A 62 -5.19 11.19 -6.71
N ASP A 63 -5.63 9.93 -6.78
CA ASP A 63 -6.16 9.41 -8.03
C ASP A 63 -7.62 9.86 -8.13
N GLY A 64 -7.92 10.63 -9.17
CA GLY A 64 -9.22 11.28 -9.38
C GLY A 64 -10.40 10.30 -9.46
N ASP A 65 -10.12 9.01 -9.60
CA ASP A 65 -11.10 7.93 -9.71
C ASP A 65 -11.48 7.30 -8.35
N LEU A 66 -10.74 7.54 -7.25
CA LEU A 66 -10.97 6.89 -5.95
C LEU A 66 -11.54 7.81 -4.85
N GLY A 67 -11.81 9.08 -5.16
CA GLY A 67 -12.40 10.04 -4.21
C GLY A 67 -11.37 10.81 -3.35
N PRO A 68 -11.83 11.63 -2.38
CA PRO A 68 -11.04 12.70 -1.76
C PRO A 68 -10.03 12.26 -0.68
N PHE A 69 -9.80 10.96 -0.47
CA PHE A 69 -8.95 10.48 0.60
C PHE A 69 -7.61 9.99 0.06
N PRO A 70 -6.47 10.44 0.61
CA PRO A 70 -5.19 9.83 0.28
C PRO A 70 -5.18 8.41 0.81
N VAL A 71 -5.29 7.43 -0.09
CA VAL A 71 -5.24 6.02 0.29
C VAL A 71 -3.79 5.66 0.59
N ALA A 72 -3.54 5.14 1.79
CA ALA A 72 -2.26 4.55 2.12
C ALA A 72 -2.20 3.15 1.51
N GLU A 73 -1.79 3.06 0.24
CA GLU A 73 -1.64 1.80 -0.49
C GLU A 73 -0.42 0.99 -0.04
N GLY A 74 0.20 1.30 1.10
CA GLY A 74 1.39 0.58 1.55
C GLY A 74 1.98 1.11 2.84
N THR A 75 3.06 0.46 3.28
CA THR A 75 3.77 0.75 4.53
C THR A 75 5.25 0.41 4.35
N GLY A 76 6.14 1.31 4.75
CA GLY A 76 7.58 1.13 4.56
C GLY A 76 7.89 0.82 3.10
N ASN A 77 8.59 -0.28 2.90
CA ASN A 77 9.03 -0.76 1.60
C ASN A 77 8.03 -1.63 0.82
N ARG A 78 6.74 -1.53 1.15
CA ARG A 78 5.67 -2.35 0.57
C ARG A 78 4.61 -1.51 -0.11
N ARG A 79 4.02 -2.02 -1.18
CA ARG A 79 2.82 -1.49 -1.83
C ARG A 79 1.81 -2.58 -2.12
N TYR A 80 0.55 -2.22 -2.07
CA TYR A 80 -0.58 -3.03 -2.48
C TYR A 80 -1.21 -2.40 -3.71
N THR A 81 -1.70 -3.22 -4.62
CA THR A 81 -2.45 -2.77 -5.79
C THR A 81 -3.73 -3.56 -5.91
N LEU A 82 -4.81 -2.89 -6.28
CA LEU A 82 -6.07 -3.51 -6.66
C LEU A 82 -6.14 -3.78 -8.17
N SER A 83 -5.51 -2.93 -8.98
CA SER A 83 -5.49 -3.02 -10.44
C SER A 83 -4.47 -4.01 -10.98
N GLY A 84 -3.55 -4.48 -10.13
CA GLY A 84 -2.42 -5.31 -10.54
C GLY A 84 -1.27 -4.52 -11.17
N THR A 85 -1.30 -3.19 -11.14
CA THR A 85 -0.16 -2.36 -11.54
C THR A 85 0.29 -1.47 -10.39
N VAL A 86 1.60 -1.35 -10.22
CA VAL A 86 2.24 -0.40 -9.30
C VAL A 86 3.35 0.33 -10.04
N THR A 87 3.40 1.66 -9.92
CA THR A 87 4.52 2.48 -10.37
C THR A 87 5.15 3.17 -9.18
N LEU A 88 6.42 2.90 -8.94
CA LEU A 88 7.20 3.39 -7.80
C LEU A 88 8.28 4.33 -8.27
N GLN A 89 8.54 5.35 -7.47
CA GLN A 89 9.79 6.09 -7.53
C GLN A 89 10.71 5.51 -6.44
N ILE A 90 11.88 5.02 -6.82
CA ILE A 90 12.87 4.44 -5.90
C ILE A 90 14.25 5.10 -6.10
N PRO A 91 15.04 5.30 -5.03
CA PRO A 91 16.41 5.79 -5.17
C PRO A 91 17.28 4.86 -6.04
N PRO A 92 18.39 5.36 -6.61
CA PRO A 92 19.35 4.50 -7.29
C PRO A 92 20.02 3.54 -6.31
N GLY A 93 20.22 2.29 -6.72
CA GLY A 93 20.77 1.24 -5.87
C GLY A 93 20.42 -0.16 -6.35
N ARG A 94 20.80 -1.18 -5.59
CA ARG A 94 20.44 -2.58 -5.88
C ARG A 94 19.32 -3.03 -4.97
N TYR A 95 18.33 -3.68 -5.56
CA TYR A 95 17.13 -4.11 -4.84
C TYR A 95 16.77 -5.55 -5.16
N ARG A 96 16.21 -6.23 -4.16
CA ARG A 96 15.40 -7.43 -4.36
C ARG A 96 13.93 -7.04 -4.34
N VAL A 97 13.20 -7.51 -5.34
CA VAL A 97 11.80 -7.16 -5.57
C VAL A 97 10.97 -8.43 -5.53
N TRP A 98 9.90 -8.39 -4.73
CA TRP A 98 8.91 -9.45 -4.67
C TRP A 98 7.54 -8.96 -5.10
N ALA A 99 6.76 -9.88 -5.66
CA ALA A 99 5.31 -9.72 -5.80
C ALA A 99 4.59 -10.98 -5.31
N SER A 100 3.51 -10.79 -4.56
CA SER A 100 2.72 -11.88 -3.96
C SER A 100 1.22 -11.57 -3.93
N ARG A 101 0.38 -12.61 -3.84
CA ARG A 101 -1.08 -12.52 -3.63
C ARG A 101 -1.52 -13.49 -2.53
N GLY A 102 -0.96 -13.32 -1.33
CA GLY A 102 -1.20 -14.23 -0.22
C GLY A 102 -0.64 -15.63 -0.42
N LEU A 103 -1.09 -16.56 0.44
CA LEU A 103 -0.59 -17.92 0.54
C LEU A 103 -1.05 -18.88 -0.57
N ALA A 104 -2.13 -18.55 -1.27
CA ALA A 104 -2.70 -19.42 -2.30
C ALA A 104 -1.96 -19.35 -3.64
N TYR A 105 -1.07 -18.37 -3.81
CA TYR A 105 -0.35 -18.08 -5.05
C TYR A 105 1.17 -18.22 -4.87
N THR A 106 1.89 -18.39 -5.98
CA THR A 106 3.36 -18.39 -5.99
C THR A 106 3.93 -17.02 -5.66
N LEU A 107 5.20 -16.99 -5.27
CA LEU A 107 5.97 -15.77 -5.07
C LEU A 107 6.78 -15.45 -6.33
N PHE A 108 6.67 -14.22 -6.83
CA PHE A 108 7.63 -13.68 -7.79
C PHE A 108 8.80 -13.04 -7.03
N GLU A 109 10.02 -13.25 -7.51
CA GLU A 109 11.25 -12.68 -6.94
C GLU A 109 12.25 -12.36 -8.06
N THR A 110 12.83 -11.16 -8.04
CA THR A 110 13.95 -10.79 -8.90
C THR A 110 14.85 -9.75 -8.23
N GLU A 111 16.10 -9.68 -8.64
CA GLU A 111 16.97 -8.56 -8.30
C GLU A 111 17.01 -7.55 -9.46
N ILE A 112 17.14 -6.28 -9.13
CA ILE A 112 17.28 -5.17 -10.08
C ILE A 112 18.39 -4.21 -9.65
N GLU A 113 18.94 -3.49 -10.63
CA GLU A 113 19.77 -2.31 -10.40
C GLU A 113 19.00 -1.09 -10.88
N ALA A 114 18.67 -0.19 -9.94
CA ALA A 114 17.98 1.05 -10.19
C ALA A 114 19.01 2.15 -10.51
N VAL A 115 18.92 2.72 -11.70
CA VAL A 115 19.74 3.85 -12.14
C VAL A 115 18.86 5.10 -12.22
N ALA A 116 19.42 6.23 -11.79
CA ALA A 116 18.73 7.52 -11.77
C ALA A 116 18.11 7.89 -13.12
N ASN A 117 16.82 8.22 -13.11
CA ASN A 117 16.01 8.60 -14.28
C ASN A 117 15.79 7.49 -15.32
N GLU A 118 16.11 6.24 -14.99
CA GLU A 118 15.76 5.08 -15.82
C GLU A 118 14.40 4.51 -15.43
N GLU A 119 13.80 3.78 -16.37
CA GLU A 119 12.56 3.05 -16.18
C GLU A 119 12.82 1.55 -16.22
N ILE A 120 12.35 0.85 -15.18
CA ILE A 120 12.43 -0.60 -15.05
C ILE A 120 11.00 -1.13 -15.09
N ARG A 121 10.74 -2.08 -15.98
CA ARG A 121 9.44 -2.75 -16.10
C ARG A 121 9.58 -4.22 -15.77
N LEU A 122 8.78 -4.69 -14.81
CA LEU A 122 8.74 -6.09 -14.37
C LEU A 122 7.34 -6.68 -14.60
N GLU A 123 7.33 -7.94 -15.05
CA GLU A 123 6.11 -8.72 -15.30
C GLU A 123 6.07 -9.90 -14.32
N ALA A 124 5.27 -9.78 -13.26
CA ALA A 124 5.13 -10.79 -12.22
C ALA A 124 3.92 -11.68 -12.50
N ARG A 125 4.16 -12.93 -12.90
CA ARG A 125 3.10 -13.94 -13.04
C ARG A 125 2.96 -14.72 -11.73
N LEU A 126 1.77 -14.69 -11.13
CA LEU A 126 1.47 -15.35 -9.87
C LEU A 126 0.57 -16.56 -10.14
N GLU A 127 1.16 -17.75 -10.09
CA GLU A 127 0.45 -19.00 -10.34
C GLU A 127 -0.31 -19.47 -9.09
N LYS A 128 -1.43 -20.18 -9.26
CA LYS A 128 -2.13 -20.80 -8.12
C LYS A 128 -1.29 -21.97 -7.58
N ALA A 129 -0.81 -21.85 -6.35
CA ALA A 129 0.04 -22.85 -5.70
C ALA A 129 -0.75 -23.85 -4.84
N ILE A 130 -1.92 -23.44 -4.34
CA ILE A 130 -2.78 -24.24 -3.47
C ILE A 130 -4.17 -24.31 -4.07
N ASP A 131 -4.71 -25.53 -4.23
CA ASP A 131 -6.10 -25.71 -4.64
C ASP A 131 -7.07 -25.36 -3.50
N THR A 132 -7.70 -24.20 -3.60
CA THR A 132 -8.71 -23.69 -2.69
C THR A 132 -10.14 -23.99 -3.12
N THR A 133 -10.37 -24.93 -4.04
CA THR A 133 -11.73 -25.26 -4.51
C THR A 133 -12.64 -25.66 -3.33
N GLY A 134 -13.75 -24.93 -3.16
CA GLY A 134 -14.68 -25.14 -2.03
C GLY A 134 -14.28 -24.45 -0.73
N TRP A 135 -13.16 -23.72 -0.71
CA TRP A 135 -12.65 -22.97 0.43
C TRP A 135 -12.54 -21.48 0.10
N ARG A 136 -12.51 -20.63 1.14
CA ARG A 136 -12.20 -19.21 1.03
C ARG A 136 -11.10 -18.85 2.04
N SER A 137 -10.15 -18.03 1.61
CA SER A 137 -9.19 -17.37 2.50
C SER A 137 -9.92 -16.34 3.36
N ALA A 138 -9.73 -16.37 4.68
CA ALA A 138 -10.50 -15.55 5.60
C ALA A 138 -9.64 -15.01 6.76
N ASP A 139 -9.92 -13.78 7.18
CA ASP A 139 -9.39 -13.18 8.40
C ASP A 139 -10.53 -12.81 9.36
N PHE A 140 -10.53 -13.41 10.55
CA PHE A 140 -11.61 -13.31 11.52
C PHE A 140 -11.30 -12.36 12.69
N HIS A 141 -10.16 -11.65 12.65
CA HIS A 141 -9.77 -10.72 13.70
C HIS A 141 -9.00 -9.53 13.13
N VAL A 142 -9.75 -8.54 12.62
CA VAL A 142 -9.17 -7.38 11.92
C VAL A 142 -9.60 -6.06 12.55
N HIS A 143 -8.60 -5.21 12.78
CA HIS A 143 -8.77 -3.84 13.28
C HIS A 143 -8.39 -2.81 12.22
N ALA A 144 -9.17 -1.74 12.15
CA ALA A 144 -8.89 -0.52 11.41
C ALA A 144 -9.05 0.70 12.32
N ARG A 145 -8.90 1.90 11.74
CA ARG A 145 -8.92 3.20 12.44
C ARG A 145 -10.09 3.40 13.42
N PRO A 146 -11.30 2.83 13.24
CA PRO A 146 -12.35 2.93 14.25
C PRO A 146 -12.01 2.25 15.58
N SER A 147 -11.12 1.26 15.60
CA SER A 147 -10.58 0.64 16.82
C SER A 147 -9.56 1.55 17.51
N SER A 148 -9.45 1.43 18.84
CA SER A 148 -8.52 2.22 19.65
C SER A 148 -7.03 1.90 19.43
N ASP A 149 -6.73 0.73 18.88
CA ASP A 149 -5.38 0.16 18.75
C ASP A 149 -4.84 0.20 17.31
N SER A 150 -5.62 0.69 16.35
CA SER A 150 -5.25 0.71 14.94
C SER A 150 -5.34 2.12 14.36
N GLN A 151 -4.38 2.46 13.51
CA GLN A 151 -4.35 3.73 12.77
C GLN A 151 -4.62 3.52 11.28
N VAL A 152 -4.90 2.29 10.84
CA VAL A 152 -5.04 1.94 9.42
C VAL A 152 -6.43 2.36 8.91
N PRO A 153 -6.54 3.28 7.93
CA PRO A 153 -7.83 3.61 7.32
C PRO A 153 -8.53 2.38 6.71
N LEU A 154 -9.86 2.43 6.58
CA LEU A 154 -10.64 1.30 6.06
C LEU A 154 -10.24 0.95 4.62
N GLU A 155 -9.99 1.98 3.81
CA GLU A 155 -9.52 1.87 2.42
C GLU A 155 -8.19 1.13 2.37
N ALA A 156 -7.19 1.61 3.14
CA ALA A 156 -5.87 0.98 3.22
C ALA A 156 -5.94 -0.47 3.73
N ARG A 157 -6.86 -0.75 4.65
CA ARG A 157 -7.09 -2.12 5.14
C ARG A 157 -7.61 -3.02 4.02
N ILE A 158 -8.57 -2.56 3.21
CA ILE A 158 -9.09 -3.32 2.07
C ILE A 158 -8.00 -3.59 1.03
N PHE A 159 -7.15 -2.60 0.72
CA PHE A 159 -5.98 -2.82 -0.14
C PHE A 159 -5.08 -3.95 0.39
N SER A 160 -4.77 -3.94 1.68
CA SER A 160 -3.95 -5.01 2.28
C SER A 160 -4.63 -6.38 2.23
N LEU A 161 -5.92 -6.46 2.54
CA LEU A 161 -6.67 -7.72 2.54
C LEU A 161 -6.76 -8.32 1.14
N VAL A 162 -7.17 -7.51 0.15
CA VAL A 162 -7.31 -7.94 -1.24
C VAL A 162 -5.94 -8.26 -1.86
N GLY A 163 -4.92 -7.45 -1.56
CA GLY A 163 -3.55 -7.68 -2.01
C GLY A 163 -2.93 -8.95 -1.42
N GLU A 164 -3.31 -9.34 -0.21
CA GLU A 164 -2.91 -10.61 0.42
C GLU A 164 -3.88 -11.76 0.11
N GLY A 165 -4.79 -11.59 -0.85
CA GLY A 165 -5.71 -12.65 -1.28
C GLY A 165 -6.67 -13.13 -0.19
N VAL A 166 -7.03 -12.27 0.77
CA VAL A 166 -8.12 -12.53 1.72
C VAL A 166 -9.45 -12.31 1.00
N GLU A 167 -10.35 -13.29 1.10
CA GLU A 167 -11.64 -13.30 0.39
C GLU A 167 -12.82 -13.03 1.34
N TYR A 168 -12.60 -13.17 2.65
CA TYR A 168 -13.57 -12.86 3.69
C TYR A 168 -12.91 -12.17 4.89
N VAL A 169 -13.54 -11.12 5.41
CA VAL A 169 -13.10 -10.45 6.63
C VAL A 169 -14.23 -10.25 7.63
N ALA A 170 -13.97 -10.54 8.91
CA ALA A 170 -14.79 -10.05 10.01
C ALA A 170 -14.18 -8.76 10.57
N ALA A 171 -14.94 -7.65 10.51
CA ALA A 171 -14.52 -6.38 11.10
C ALA A 171 -14.74 -6.43 12.61
N THR A 172 -13.67 -6.59 13.39
CA THR A 172 -13.72 -6.82 14.85
C THR A 172 -13.00 -5.72 15.60
N ASP A 173 -13.28 -4.46 15.26
CA ASP A 173 -12.74 -3.32 16.00
C ASP A 173 -13.20 -3.35 17.47
N HIS A 174 -12.36 -2.89 18.40
CA HIS A 174 -12.65 -2.96 19.83
C HIS A 174 -13.94 -2.21 20.21
N ASN A 175 -14.95 -2.96 20.66
CA ASN A 175 -16.27 -2.45 21.07
C ASN A 175 -16.90 -1.52 20.01
N ARG A 176 -16.66 -1.79 18.73
CA ARG A 176 -17.07 -0.92 17.64
C ARG A 176 -17.56 -1.72 16.45
N LEU A 177 -18.84 -1.54 16.14
CA LEU A 177 -19.42 -2.08 14.92
C LEU A 177 -18.97 -1.23 13.73
N THR A 178 -18.08 -1.79 12.92
CA THR A 178 -17.56 -1.17 11.70
C THR A 178 -18.04 -1.93 10.48
N ASP A 179 -18.50 -1.19 9.47
CA ASP A 179 -18.99 -1.75 8.22
C ASP A 179 -18.02 -1.43 7.07
N TYR A 180 -17.39 -2.47 6.53
CA TYR A 180 -16.44 -2.34 5.41
C TYR A 180 -17.17 -2.29 4.06
N ARG A 181 -18.43 -2.71 3.98
CA ARG A 181 -19.17 -2.88 2.73
C ARG A 181 -19.26 -1.60 1.89
N PRO A 182 -19.52 -0.40 2.46
CA PRO A 182 -19.54 0.84 1.68
C PRO A 182 -18.19 1.14 1.00
N VAL A 183 -17.07 0.83 1.67
CA VAL A 183 -15.73 1.06 1.12
C VAL A 183 -15.37 0.00 0.08
N ILE A 184 -15.75 -1.26 0.31
CA ILE A 184 -15.61 -2.35 -0.68
C ILE A 184 -16.37 -2.02 -1.97
N GLU A 185 -17.60 -1.51 -1.85
CA GLU A 185 -18.42 -1.08 -2.98
C GLU A 185 -17.79 0.11 -3.71
N ALA A 186 -17.34 1.13 -2.97
CA ALA A 186 -16.68 2.31 -3.55
C ALA A 186 -15.38 1.96 -4.29
N LEU A 187 -14.62 0.97 -3.82
CA LEU A 187 -13.39 0.48 -4.46
C LEU A 187 -13.66 -0.54 -5.58
N GLY A 188 -14.92 -0.99 -5.77
CA GLY A 188 -15.27 -1.94 -6.83
C GLY A 188 -14.71 -3.36 -6.64
N VAL A 189 -14.37 -3.76 -5.41
CA VAL A 189 -13.71 -5.06 -5.11
C VAL A 189 -14.65 -6.10 -4.49
N GLY A 190 -15.96 -5.94 -4.64
CA GLY A 190 -16.98 -6.84 -4.07
C GLY A 190 -16.90 -8.29 -4.55
N ASP A 191 -16.33 -8.52 -5.75
CA ASP A 191 -16.09 -9.87 -6.27
C ASP A 191 -14.86 -10.55 -5.64
N LEU A 192 -14.01 -9.76 -4.96
CA LEU A 192 -12.74 -10.23 -4.39
C LEU A 192 -12.77 -10.35 -2.87
N LEU A 193 -13.53 -9.48 -2.18
CA LEU A 193 -13.59 -9.44 -0.72
C LEU A 193 -15.03 -9.28 -0.24
N VAL A 194 -15.45 -10.21 0.63
CA VAL A 194 -16.71 -10.11 1.38
C VAL A 194 -16.41 -9.72 2.82
N ALA A 195 -17.25 -8.90 3.43
CA ALA A 195 -17.09 -8.51 4.83
C ALA A 195 -18.35 -8.72 5.67
N SER A 196 -18.17 -9.15 6.91
CA SER A 196 -19.20 -9.10 7.96
C SER A 196 -18.89 -8.04 8.99
N VAL A 197 -19.92 -7.36 9.48
CA VAL A 197 -19.81 -6.55 10.70
C VAL A 197 -19.70 -7.48 11.90
N GLY A 198 -18.63 -7.32 12.67
CA GLY A 198 -18.43 -7.99 13.95
C GLY A 198 -18.08 -7.00 15.05
N ASP A 199 -17.64 -7.55 16.18
CA ASP A 199 -17.09 -6.80 17.30
C ASP A 199 -16.03 -7.66 17.99
N GLU A 200 -14.89 -7.07 18.36
CA GLU A 200 -14.09 -7.62 19.43
C GLU A 200 -14.61 -7.03 20.74
N ILE A 201 -15.42 -7.81 21.45
CA ILE A 201 -15.97 -7.44 22.74
C ILE A 201 -14.85 -7.44 23.75
N THR A 202 -14.24 -6.28 23.93
CA THR A 202 -13.19 -6.05 24.91
C THR A 202 -13.81 -5.74 26.25
N THR A 203 -13.36 -6.50 27.25
CA THR A 203 -13.77 -6.31 28.64
C THR A 203 -12.55 -5.93 29.46
N GLY A 204 -12.74 -5.12 30.50
CA GLY A 204 -11.59 -4.63 31.29
C GLY A 204 -10.81 -5.73 32.02
N VAL A 205 -11.44 -6.85 32.41
CA VAL A 205 -10.80 -7.91 33.21
C VAL A 205 -11.03 -9.33 32.72
N ARG A 206 -11.98 -9.56 31.80
CA ARG A 206 -12.38 -10.93 31.39
C ARG A 206 -11.78 -11.35 30.06
N GLY A 207 -10.96 -10.50 29.44
CA GLY A 207 -10.38 -10.74 28.12
C GLY A 207 -11.23 -10.16 27.00
N HIS A 208 -10.94 -10.61 25.79
CA HIS A 208 -11.52 -10.14 24.55
C HIS A 208 -12.15 -11.31 23.78
N PHE A 209 -13.28 -11.05 23.11
CA PHE A 209 -14.06 -12.08 22.44
C PHE A 209 -14.60 -11.57 21.11
N ASN A 210 -14.30 -12.26 20.01
CA ASN A 210 -14.86 -11.91 18.72
C ASN A 210 -16.30 -12.43 18.59
N ALA A 211 -17.18 -11.57 18.11
CA ALA A 211 -18.56 -11.91 17.76
C ALA A 211 -18.85 -11.43 16.33
N PHE A 212 -19.20 -12.36 15.45
CA PHE A 212 -19.57 -12.11 14.06
C PHE A 212 -20.51 -13.22 13.56
N PRO A 213 -21.37 -12.94 12.55
CA PRO A 213 -22.33 -13.90 12.00
C PRO A 213 -21.68 -15.04 11.19
#